data_AF-A0A5P9GX99-F1
#
_entry.id   AF-A0A5P9GX99-F1
#
_cell.length_a   1.000
_cell.length_b   1.000
_cell.length_c   1.000
_cell.angle_alpha   90.00
_cell.angle_beta   90.00
_cell.angle_gamma   90.00
#
_symmetry.space_group_name_H-M   'P 1'
#
loop_
_entity.id
_entity.type
_entity.pdbx_description
1 polymer ?
#
loop_
_entity_poly.entity_id
_entity_poly.type
_entity_poly.pdbx_seq_one_letter_code
_entity_poly.pdbx_strand_id
1 'polypeptide(L)' 'MSEQASTDVFSKAADLHSLLRCAMLAEENETSGLEWTGLDRVLGLAERLAYEIMNEVESVKGAEN' A
#
# COMPACT_ATOMS: atom_id res chain seq x y z
N MET A 1 13.34 21.11 -1.13
CA MET A 1 13.10 19.81 -0.43
C MET A 1 11.80 19.13 -0.87
N SER A 2 11.12 19.60 -1.91
CA SER A 2 9.78 19.16 -2.33
C SER A 2 9.76 17.96 -3.30
N GLU A 3 10.79 17.81 -4.14
CA GLU A 3 10.82 16.79 -5.20
C GLU A 3 11.11 15.36 -4.67
N GLN A 4 11.89 15.27 -3.59
CA GLN A 4 12.33 14.00 -3.02
C GLN A 4 11.24 13.33 -2.17
N ALA A 5 10.45 14.12 -1.44
CA ALA A 5 9.27 13.63 -0.70
C ALA A 5 8.14 13.18 -1.66
N SER A 6 7.95 13.91 -2.76
CA SER A 6 6.98 13.51 -3.79
C SER A 6 7.34 12.18 -4.45
N THR A 7 8.61 11.95 -4.75
CA THR A 7 9.08 10.70 -5.36
C THR A 7 8.85 9.50 -4.43
N ASP A 8 9.05 9.68 -3.12
CA ASP A 8 8.89 8.63 -2.12
C ASP A 8 7.42 8.18 -1.96
N VAL A 9 6.48 9.13 -1.94
CA VAL A 9 5.04 8.83 -1.88
C VAL A 9 4.58 8.02 -3.09
N PHE A 10 5.05 8.35 -4.30
CA PHE A 10 4.67 7.61 -5.51
C PHE A 10 5.23 6.18 -5.51
N SER A 11 6.47 5.98 -5.05
CA SER A 11 7.03 4.64 -4.88
C SER A 11 6.24 3.81 -3.88
N LYS A 12 5.90 4.37 -2.71
CA LYS A 12 5.05 3.69 -1.71
C LYS A 12 3.67 3.36 -2.26
N ALA A 13 3.06 4.24 -3.06
CA ALA A 13 1.77 3.97 -3.69
C ALA A 13 1.84 2.81 -4.70
N ALA A 14 2.93 2.70 -5.47
CA ALA A 14 3.15 1.57 -6.38
C ALA A 14 3.33 0.24 -5.63
N ASP A 15 4.06 0.26 -4.50
CA ASP A 15 4.21 -0.90 -3.63
C ASP A 15 2.87 -1.32 -3.00
N LEU A 16 2.07 -0.36 -2.52
CA LEU A 16 0.72 -0.60 -2.00
C LEU A 16 -0.18 -1.26 -3.05
N HIS A 17 -0.19 -0.72 -4.26
CA HIS A 17 -0.95 -1.30 -5.38
C HIS A 17 -0.54 -2.75 -5.66
N SER A 18 0.77 -3.05 -5.58
CA SER A 18 1.29 -4.40 -5.79
C SER A 18 0.82 -5.37 -4.69
N LEU A 19 0.85 -4.94 -3.42
CA LEU A 19 0.36 -5.73 -2.30
C LEU A 19 -1.14 -6.03 -2.41
N LEU A 20 -1.95 -5.03 -2.77
CA LEU A 20 -3.39 -5.20 -2.96
C LEU A 20 -3.69 -6.18 -4.11
N ARG A 21 -2.94 -6.10 -5.20
CA ARG A 21 -3.08 -7.04 -6.31
C ARG A 21 -2.74 -8.48 -5.90
N CYS A 22 -1.70 -8.67 -5.08
CA CYS A 22 -1.39 -9.99 -4.52
C CYS A 22 -2.51 -10.52 -3.64
N ALA A 23 -3.10 -9.67 -2.79
CA ALA A 23 -4.23 -10.05 -1.94
C ALA A 23 -5.48 -10.44 -2.76
N MET A 24 -5.81 -9.69 -3.83
CA MET A 24 -6.93 -10.03 -4.70
C MET A 24 -6.73 -11.38 -5.41
N LEU A 25 -5.53 -11.63 -5.93
CA LEU A 25 -5.21 -12.92 -6.57
C LEU A 25 -5.30 -14.09 -5.59
N ALA A 26 -5.03 -13.84 -4.32
CA ALA A 26 -5.16 -14.85 -3.28
C ALA A 26 -6.61 -15.19 -2.96
N GLU A 27 -7.46 -14.17 -2.85
CA GLU A 27 -8.90 -14.34 -2.68
C GLU A 27 -9.50 -15.12 -3.85
N GLU A 28 -9.09 -14.79 -5.09
CA GLU A 28 -9.46 -15.56 -6.28
C GLU A 28 -8.98 -17.02 -6.18
N ASN A 29 -7.77 -17.27 -5.67
CA ASN A 29 -7.24 -18.63 -5.52
C ASN A 29 -7.89 -19.42 -4.37
N GLU A 30 -8.33 -18.79 -3.29
CA GLU A 30 -9.13 -19.47 -2.25
C GLU A 30 -10.43 -20.03 -2.84
N THR A 31 -11.07 -19.30 -3.76
CA THR A 31 -12.25 -19.81 -4.47
C THR A 31 -11.95 -20.99 -5.40
N SER A 32 -10.67 -21.20 -5.75
CA SER A 32 -10.19 -22.36 -6.51
C SER A 32 -9.77 -23.56 -5.63
N GLY A 33 -9.84 -23.41 -4.30
CA GLY A 33 -9.48 -24.46 -3.33
C GLY A 33 -7.99 -24.58 -3.04
N LEU A 34 -7.17 -23.62 -3.49
CA LEU A 34 -5.76 -23.52 -3.12
C LEU A 34 -5.63 -22.58 -1.91
N GLU A 35 -5.11 -23.11 -0.79
CA GLU A 35 -4.84 -22.29 0.39
C GLU A 35 -3.68 -21.33 0.12
N TRP A 36 -3.90 -20.03 0.33
CA TRP A 36 -2.85 -19.03 0.25
C TRP A 36 -2.34 -18.65 1.63
N THR A 37 -1.14 -19.10 1.97
CA THR A 37 -0.53 -18.78 3.27
C THR A 37 0.02 -17.36 3.27
N GLY A 38 -0.41 -16.54 4.24
CA GLY A 38 0.17 -15.21 4.47
C GLY A 38 -0.63 -14.03 3.92
N LEU A 39 -1.90 -14.23 3.52
CA LEU A 39 -2.82 -13.16 3.13
C LEU A 39 -2.86 -12.04 4.19
N ASP A 40 -3.06 -12.43 5.45
CA ASP A 40 -3.13 -11.51 6.59
C ASP A 40 -1.88 -10.63 6.71
N ARG A 41 -0.71 -11.21 6.41
CA ARG A 41 0.56 -10.48 6.44
C ARG A 41 0.65 -9.47 5.30
N VAL A 42 0.19 -9.84 4.10
CA VAL A 42 0.14 -8.93 2.94
C VAL A 42 -0.81 -7.77 3.22
N LEU A 43 -2.01 -8.07 3.73
CA LEU A 43 -3.00 -7.05 4.10
C LEU A 43 -2.49 -6.13 5.21
N GLY A 44 -1.84 -6.68 6.25
CA GLY A 44 -1.24 -5.86 7.32
C GLY A 44 -0.02 -5.05 6.88
N LEU A 45 0.65 -5.40 5.77
CA LEU A 45 1.66 -4.55 5.14
C LEU A 45 1.01 -3.44 4.31
N ALA A 46 -0.04 -3.76 3.56
CA ALA A 46 -0.79 -2.80 2.78
C ALA A 46 -1.42 -1.70 3.65
N GLU A 47 -2.03 -2.08 4.78
CA GLU A 47 -2.62 -1.13 5.73
C GLU A 47 -1.59 -0.13 6.27
N ARG A 48 -0.42 -0.63 6.71
CA ARG A 48 0.66 0.22 7.21
C ARG A 48 1.15 1.19 6.15
N LEU A 49 1.36 0.71 4.94
CA LEU A 49 1.84 1.53 3.84
C LEU A 49 0.82 2.58 3.42
N ALA A 50 -0.48 2.26 3.45
CA ALA A 50 -1.54 3.21 3.21
C ALA A 50 -1.56 4.34 4.26
N TYR A 51 -1.34 4.00 5.54
CA TYR A 51 -1.24 4.99 6.61
C TYR A 51 -0.03 5.92 6.43
N GLU A 52 1.14 5.37 6.09
CA GLU A 52 2.34 6.16 5.80
C GLU A 52 2.13 7.15 4.65
N ILE A 53 1.54 6.68 3.54
CA ILE A 53 1.20 7.52 2.39
C ILE A 53 0.25 8.65 2.79
N MET A 54 -0.81 8.35 3.56
CA MET A 54 -1.78 9.37 3.99
C MET A 54 -1.14 10.43 4.89
N ASN A 55 -0.30 10.04 5.85
CA ASN A 55 0.41 10.99 6.70
C ASN A 55 1.33 11.91 5.90
N GLU A 56 2.02 11.38 4.88
CA GLU A 56 2.89 12.19 4.01
C GLU A 56 2.07 13.17 3.16
N VAL A 57 0.96 12.72 2.59
CA VAL A 57 0.03 13.59 1.84
C VAL A 57 -0.54 14.70 2.72
N GLU A 58 -0.94 14.38 3.95
CA GLU A 58 -1.43 15.37 4.92
C GLU A 58 -0.33 16.35 5.32
N SER A 59 0.90 15.88 5.54
CA SER A 59 2.05 16.73 5.85
C SER A 59 2.38 17.70 4.72
N VAL A 60 2.24 17.28 3.46
CA VAL A 60 2.43 18.16 2.30
C VAL A 60 1.32 19.21 2.24
N LYS A 61 0.04 18.81 2.37
CA LYS A 61 -1.10 19.74 2.37
C LYS A 61 -1.07 20.73 3.53
N GLY A 62 -0.61 20.31 4.70
CA GLY A 62 -0.47 21.16 5.88
C GLY A 62 0.65 22.20 5.77
N ALA A 63 1.64 21.97 4.91
CA ALA A 63 2.76 22.90 4.66
C ALA A 63 2.42 24.00 3.62
N GLU A 64 1.29 23.87 2.91
CA GLU A 64 0.82 24.83 1.91
C GLU A 64 -0.16 25.88 2.47
N ASN A 65 -0.58 25.75 3.74
CA ASN A 65 -1.39 26.71 4.50
C ASN A 65 -0.55 27.52 5.50
#